data_AF-A0AAN8G2V7-F1
#
_entry.id   AF-A0AAN8G2V7-F1
#
_cell.length_a   1.000
_cell.length_b   1.000
_cell.length_c   1.000
_cell.angle_alpha   90.00
_cell.angle_beta   90.00
_cell.angle_gamma   90.00
#
_symmetry.space_group_name_H-M   'P 1'
#
loop_
_entity.id
_entity.type
_entity.pdbx_description
1 polymer ?
#
loop_
_entity_poly.entity_id
_entity_poly.type
_entity_poly.pdbx_seq_one_letter_code
_entity_poly.pdbx_strand_id
1 'polypeptide(L)'
;MPKGPLSHTDNRSKVCISCFQKCSSMSSTDGEKILSRIRTSYISNYDPEDAQLPRAVCTRCRNLLLKIEKGERDPQELREPFDFSKIVLPPPPTRLNPQPEYTCSCAMCQVARGNPVNLGIGKSYTFPPFPLGRPSDPVASTSAECLPSPRPIFVCKRCWQPVGKGIKHP
;
A
#
# COMPACT_ATOMS: atom_id res chain seq x y z
N MET A 1 -11.51 -13.21 24.35
CA MET A 1 -12.39 -12.27 23.63
C MET A 1 -11.83 -12.03 22.23
N PRO A 2 -12.59 -12.27 21.14
CA PRO A 2 -12.16 -11.84 19.83
C PRO A 2 -12.18 -10.31 19.81
N LYS A 3 -11.01 -9.70 19.64
CA LYS A 3 -10.90 -8.24 19.54
C LYS A 3 -11.58 -7.83 18.25
N GLY A 4 -12.55 -6.92 18.34
CA GLY A 4 -13.20 -6.33 17.17
C GLY A 4 -12.19 -5.73 16.19
N PRO A 5 -12.62 -5.44 14.95
CA PRO A 5 -11.76 -4.78 13.97
C PRO A 5 -11.20 -3.47 14.56
N LEU A 6 -9.90 -3.26 14.42
CA LEU A 6 -9.20 -2.09 14.97
C LEU A 6 -9.38 -0.87 14.07
N SER A 7 -9.43 0.31 14.70
CA SER A 7 -9.50 1.58 13.98
C SER A 7 -8.24 1.82 13.13
N HIS A 8 -8.35 2.69 12.12
CA HIS A 8 -7.18 3.13 11.35
C HIS A 8 -6.08 3.69 12.26
N THR A 9 -6.44 4.53 13.23
CA THR A 9 -5.52 5.12 14.20
C THR A 9 -4.78 4.06 15.01
N ASP A 10 -5.47 3.00 15.46
CA ASP A 10 -4.84 1.89 16.17
C ASP A 10 -3.90 1.08 15.26
N ASN A 11 -4.25 0.94 13.98
CA ASN A 11 -3.44 0.23 13.01
C ASN A 11 -2.14 0.97 12.69
N ARG A 12 -2.14 2.32 12.74
CA ARG A 12 -0.93 3.15 12.58
C ARG A 12 0.13 2.81 13.62
N SER A 13 -0.26 2.42 14.83
CA SER A 13 0.65 2.03 15.91
C SER A 13 1.20 0.60 15.78
N LYS A 14 0.75 -0.17 14.78
CA LYS A 14 1.16 -1.57 14.55
C LYS A 14 2.10 -1.76 13.38
N VAL A 15 2.32 -0.72 12.58
CA VAL A 15 3.16 -0.77 11.39
C VAL A 15 4.38 0.11 11.63
N CYS A 16 5.56 -0.41 11.29
CA CYS A 16 6.79 0.36 11.41
C CYS A 16 6.93 1.37 10.26
N ILE A 17 7.23 2.62 10.58
CA ILE A 17 7.50 3.69 9.61
C ILE A 17 8.70 3.38 8.69
N SER A 18 9.73 2.70 9.21
CA SER A 18 10.97 2.46 8.45
C SER A 18 10.95 1.21 7.58
N CYS A 19 10.33 0.12 8.03
CA CYS A 19 10.31 -1.12 7.27
C CYS A 19 8.94 -1.49 6.71
N PHE A 20 7.90 -0.71 7.03
CA PHE A 20 6.51 -0.95 6.66
C PHE A 20 6.02 -2.38 6.98
N GLN A 21 6.52 -2.94 8.09
CA GLN A 21 6.15 -4.27 8.58
C GLN A 21 5.50 -4.19 9.95
N LYS A 22 4.64 -5.17 10.22
CA LYS A 22 4.10 -5.45 11.54
C LYS A 22 5.09 -6.29 12.34
N CYS A 23 5.29 -5.93 13.60
CA CYS A 23 6.18 -6.60 14.55
C CYS A 23 5.53 -6.64 15.92
N SER A 24 5.90 -7.64 16.73
CA SER A 24 5.37 -7.81 18.09
C SER A 24 5.79 -6.70 19.06
N SER A 25 6.95 -6.10 18.81
CA SER A 25 7.51 -5.03 19.64
C SER A 25 7.59 -3.74 18.81
N MET A 26 6.74 -2.79 19.17
CA MET A 26 6.62 -1.47 18.54
C MET A 26 6.80 -0.38 19.60
N SER A 27 7.52 0.67 19.25
CA SER A 27 7.61 1.91 20.02
C SER A 27 6.81 3.00 19.31
N SER A 28 6.05 3.81 20.05
CA SER A 28 5.41 4.99 19.46
C SER A 28 6.47 6.01 19.00
N THR A 29 6.17 6.72 17.92
CA THR A 29 6.98 7.84 17.42
C THR A 29 6.67 9.16 18.10
N ASP A 30 5.69 9.22 19.02
CA ASP A 30 5.26 10.47 19.66
C ASP A 30 6.35 11.07 20.59
N GLY A 31 7.34 10.28 20.99
CA GLY A 31 8.44 10.76 21.81
C GLY A 31 9.45 11.60 21.03
N GLU A 32 9.80 12.79 21.55
CA GLU A 32 10.71 13.76 20.90
C GLU A 32 12.01 13.13 20.38
N LYS A 33 12.64 12.24 21.16
CA LYS A 33 13.91 11.59 20.78
C LYS A 33 13.78 10.66 19.57
N ILE A 34 12.63 10.00 19.40
CA ILE A 34 12.41 9.10 18.25
C ILE A 34 12.02 9.94 17.04
N LEU A 35 11.17 10.94 17.26
CA LEU A 35 10.73 11.86 16.23
C LEU A 35 11.88 12.65 15.61
N SER A 36 12.82 13.16 16.43
CA SER A 36 14.02 13.83 15.94
C SER A 36 14.87 12.91 15.07
N ARG A 37 15.11 11.67 15.50
CA ARG A 37 15.89 10.68 14.73
C ARG A 37 15.25 10.34 13.39
N ILE A 38 13.93 10.19 13.36
CA ILE A 38 13.21 9.92 12.10
C ILE A 38 13.36 11.12 11.15
N ARG A 39 13.21 12.35 11.66
CA ARG A 39 13.38 13.56 10.84
C ARG A 39 14.79 13.74 10.32
N THR A 40 15.79 13.48 11.15
CA THR A 40 17.20 13.66 10.74
C THR A 40 17.69 12.56 9.81
N SER A 41 17.32 11.30 10.06
CA SER A 41 17.95 10.15 9.41
C SER A 41 17.08 9.43 8.37
N TYR A 42 15.78 9.77 8.25
CA TYR A 42 14.86 8.99 7.42
C TYR A 42 13.84 9.82 6.62
N ILE A 43 12.93 10.56 7.28
CA ILE A 43 11.89 11.37 6.64
C ILE A 43 11.88 12.76 7.27
N SER A 44 12.50 13.75 6.60
CA SER A 44 12.69 15.10 7.12
C SER A 44 11.39 15.82 7.49
N ASN A 45 10.32 15.58 6.74
CA ASN A 45 9.01 16.19 6.96
C ASN A 45 8.03 15.25 7.68
N TYR A 46 8.54 14.34 8.52
CA TYR A 46 7.68 13.40 9.24
C TYR A 46 6.76 14.12 10.23
N ASP A 47 5.45 13.94 10.06
CA ASP A 47 4.41 14.42 10.96
C ASP A 47 3.65 13.23 11.58
N PRO A 48 3.70 13.02 12.91
CA PRO A 48 2.90 12.00 13.55
C PRO A 48 1.39 12.24 13.44
N GLU A 49 0.91 13.45 13.17
CA GLU A 49 -0.52 13.71 12.98
C GLU A 49 -1.05 13.26 11.62
N ASP A 50 -0.18 13.11 10.61
CA ASP A 50 -0.56 12.68 9.27
C ASP A 50 -1.11 11.25 9.24
N ALA A 51 -2.40 11.11 8.95
CA ALA A 51 -3.11 9.84 8.88
C ALA A 51 -2.55 8.87 7.83
N GLN A 52 -1.78 9.33 6.83
CA GLN A 52 -1.11 8.49 5.84
C GLN A 52 0.15 7.82 6.40
N LEU A 53 0.71 8.35 7.48
CA LEU A 53 1.97 7.88 8.07
C LEU A 53 1.73 6.93 9.26
N PRO A 54 2.48 5.81 9.34
CA PRO A 54 2.57 4.99 10.55
C PRO A 54 3.06 5.79 11.76
N ARG A 55 2.55 5.47 12.96
CA ARG A 55 2.92 6.09 14.25
C ARG A 55 3.88 5.26 15.10
N ALA A 56 4.44 4.20 14.53
CA ALA A 56 5.28 3.28 15.27
C ALA A 56 6.59 2.98 14.55
N VAL A 57 7.59 2.58 15.34
CA VAL A 57 8.86 2.05 14.87
C VAL A 57 9.16 0.73 15.58
N CYS A 58 9.57 -0.29 14.82
CA CYS A 58 9.93 -1.58 15.41
C CYS A 58 11.30 -1.49 16.10
N THR A 59 11.55 -2.35 17.08
CA THR A 59 12.80 -2.36 17.86
C THR A 59 14.05 -2.47 16.99
N ARG A 60 13.98 -3.24 15.90
CA ARG A 60 15.09 -3.39 14.94
C ARG A 60 15.43 -2.06 14.26
N CYS A 61 14.43 -1.39 13.67
CA CYS A 61 14.63 -0.11 12.99
C CYS A 61 14.99 1.00 13.99
N ARG A 62 14.44 0.98 15.20
CA ARG A 62 14.82 1.90 16.27
C ARG A 62 16.29 1.75 16.65
N ASN A 63 16.79 0.52 16.80
CA ASN A 63 18.20 0.26 17.09
C ASN A 63 19.10 0.66 15.92
N LEU A 64 18.63 0.52 14.68
CA LEU A 64 19.38 0.97 13.51
C LEU A 64 19.47 2.51 13.47
N LEU A 65 18.36 3.22 13.68
CA LEU A 65 18.33 4.68 13.79
C LEU A 65 19.27 5.18 14.89
N LEU A 66 19.31 4.49 16.03
CA LEU A 66 20.24 4.76 17.12
C LEU A 66 21.71 4.62 16.71
N LYS A 67 22.06 3.58 15.94
CA LYS A 67 23.42 3.37 15.46
C LYS A 67 23.84 4.39 14.42
N ILE A 68 22.91 4.78 13.55
CA ILE A 68 23.13 5.84 12.55
C ILE A 68 23.39 7.18 13.25
N GLU A 69 22.58 7.54 14.25
CA GLU A 69 22.78 8.76 15.05
C GLU A 69 24.17 8.79 15.72
N LYS A 70 24.68 7.64 16.15
CA LYS A 70 26.02 7.52 16.74
C LYS A 70 27.17 7.48 15.72
N GLY A 71 26.87 7.46 14.42
CA GLY A 71 27.87 7.29 13.36
C GLY A 71 28.44 5.87 13.26
N GLU A 72 27.80 4.86 13.89
CA GLU A 72 28.25 3.46 13.85
C GLU A 72 27.78 2.74 12.56
N ARG A 73 26.81 3.31 11.84
CA ARG A 73 26.17 2.73 10.65
C ARG A 73 25.78 3.80 9.66
N ASP A 74 25.80 3.47 8.38
CA ASP A 74 25.39 4.39 7.33
C ASP A 74 23.86 4.53 7.26
N PRO A 75 23.34 5.74 7.00
CA PRO A 75 21.92 5.96 6.75
C PRO A 75 21.38 5.12 5.59
N GLN A 76 22.23 4.75 4.63
CA GLN A 76 21.89 3.89 3.49
C GLN A 76 21.54 2.45 3.90
N GLU A 77 21.82 2.03 5.13
CA GLU A 77 21.38 0.72 5.63
C GLU A 77 19.88 0.68 6.00
N LEU A 78 19.23 1.85 6.13
CA LEU A 78 17.77 1.90 6.18
C LEU A 78 17.22 1.54 4.80
N ARG A 79 16.15 0.74 4.77
CA ARG A 79 15.41 0.52 3.53
C ARG A 79 14.93 1.85 2.99
N GLU A 80 14.86 1.97 1.66
CA GLU A 80 14.28 3.16 1.04
C GLU A 80 12.90 3.46 1.64
N PRO A 81 12.61 4.76 1.88
CA PRO A 81 11.32 5.17 2.37
C PRO A 81 10.20 4.59 1.51
N PHE A 82 9.24 3.96 2.19
CA PHE A 82 8.00 3.60 1.54
C PHE A 82 7.37 4.87 0.96
N ASP A 83 6.89 4.82 -0.28
CA ASP A 83 6.21 5.95 -0.90
C ASP A 83 4.79 6.08 -0.33
N PHE A 84 4.69 6.80 0.79
CA PHE A 84 3.43 7.00 1.52
C PHE A 84 2.39 7.79 0.71
N SER A 85 2.80 8.55 -0.31
CA SER A 85 1.88 9.27 -1.20
C SER A 85 0.99 8.32 -2.00
N LYS A 86 1.35 7.04 -2.13
CA LYS A 86 0.53 6.00 -2.76
C LYS A 86 -0.54 5.41 -1.84
N ILE A 87 -0.58 5.79 -0.56
CA ILE A 87 -1.58 5.30 0.38
C ILE A 87 -2.88 6.08 0.19
N VAL A 88 -3.82 5.47 -0.53
CA VAL A 88 -5.18 5.98 -0.64
C VAL A 88 -5.94 5.68 0.65
N LEU A 89 -6.27 6.73 1.41
CA LEU A 89 -7.19 6.62 2.54
C LEU A 89 -8.64 6.61 2.03
N PRO A 90 -9.54 5.81 2.62
CA PRO A 90 -10.95 5.88 2.28
C PRO A 90 -11.49 7.28 2.62
N PRO A 91 -12.40 7.84 1.79
CA PRO A 91 -12.99 9.14 2.08
C PRO A 91 -13.78 9.10 3.39
N PRO A 92 -13.88 10.23 4.11
CA PRO A 92 -14.71 10.31 5.30
C PRO A 92 -16.18 10.01 4.96
N PRO A 93 -16.93 9.36 5.87
CA PRO A 93 -18.31 8.96 5.61
C PRO A 93 -19.18 10.21 5.45
N THR A 94 -19.88 10.32 4.31
CA THR A 94 -20.69 11.49 3.96
C THR A 94 -22.19 11.33 4.22
N ARG A 95 -22.65 10.16 4.71
CA ARG A 95 -24.06 9.94 5.13
C ARG A 95 -24.14 9.05 6.37
N LEU A 96 -25.28 9.14 7.05
CA LEU A 96 -25.80 8.44 8.26
C LEU A 96 -25.65 6.90 8.32
N ASN A 97 -24.69 6.30 7.63
CA ASN A 97 -24.32 4.90 7.77
C ASN A 97 -23.00 4.82 8.56
N PRO A 98 -23.02 4.39 9.84
CA PRO A 98 -21.88 4.47 10.74
C PRO A 98 -20.91 3.31 10.50
N GLN A 99 -20.20 3.32 9.37
CA GLN A 99 -19.00 2.49 9.18
C GLN A 99 -18.03 3.25 8.26
N PRO A 100 -16.90 3.76 8.81
CA PRO A 100 -15.63 3.42 8.15
C PRO A 100 -14.38 3.35 9.05
N GLU A 101 -14.43 3.67 10.34
CA GLU A 101 -13.19 3.66 11.17
C GLU A 101 -12.62 2.25 11.33
N TYR A 102 -13.50 1.26 11.40
CA TYR A 102 -13.16 -0.13 11.64
C TYR A 102 -12.98 -0.96 10.35
N THR A 103 -13.25 -0.40 9.17
CA THR A 103 -13.18 -1.10 7.88
C THR A 103 -12.23 -0.44 6.88
N CYS A 104 -11.23 0.30 7.36
CA CYS A 104 -10.18 0.84 6.50
C CYS A 104 -9.41 -0.27 5.75
N SER A 105 -9.39 -0.17 4.41
CA SER A 105 -8.77 -1.12 3.48
C SER A 105 -7.44 -0.63 2.93
N CYS A 106 -6.88 0.46 3.46
CA CYS A 106 -5.61 1.01 2.99
C CYS A 106 -4.43 0.04 3.23
N ALA A 107 -3.33 0.24 2.50
CA ALA A 107 -2.13 -0.58 2.59
C ALA A 107 -1.64 -0.80 4.03
N MET A 108 -1.61 0.28 4.83
CA MET A 108 -1.20 0.23 6.23
C MET A 108 -2.14 -0.62 7.09
N CYS A 109 -3.46 -0.48 6.93
CA CYS A 109 -4.44 -1.30 7.64
C CYS A 109 -4.36 -2.78 7.20
N GLN A 110 -4.08 -3.06 5.93
CA GLN A 110 -3.83 -4.42 5.45
C GLN A 110 -2.59 -5.04 6.11
N VAL A 111 -1.47 -4.31 6.21
CA VAL A 111 -0.26 -4.78 6.91
C VAL A 111 -0.52 -4.99 8.40
N ALA A 112 -1.24 -4.06 9.06
CA ALA A 112 -1.55 -4.15 10.48
C ALA A 112 -2.46 -5.36 10.81
N ARG A 113 -3.39 -5.69 9.91
CA ARG A 113 -4.29 -6.85 10.03
C ARG A 113 -3.62 -8.15 9.61
N GLY A 114 -2.68 -8.07 8.66
CA GLY A 114 -1.89 -9.20 8.19
C GLY A 114 -1.23 -9.96 9.34
N ASN A 115 -1.25 -11.29 9.25
CA ASN A 115 -0.54 -12.14 10.19
C ASN A 115 0.92 -12.28 9.70
N PRO A 116 1.94 -11.95 10.53
CA PRO A 116 3.34 -12.06 10.12
C PRO A 116 3.79 -13.50 9.85
N VAL A 117 2.99 -14.50 10.26
CA VAL A 117 3.33 -15.93 10.22
C VAL A 117 3.54 -16.48 8.81
N ASN A 118 3.02 -15.83 7.76
CA ASN A 118 3.11 -16.32 6.37
C ASN A 118 4.11 -15.56 5.47
N LEU A 119 4.80 -14.54 5.98
CA LEU A 119 5.83 -13.81 5.23
C LEU A 119 7.19 -14.13 5.85
N GLY A 120 7.82 -15.19 5.33
CA GLY A 120 9.15 -15.62 5.77
C GLY A 120 10.13 -14.45 5.90
N ILE A 121 10.99 -14.53 6.91
CA ILE A 121 12.06 -13.58 7.21
C ILE A 121 12.79 -13.24 5.90
N GLY A 122 12.69 -11.99 5.45
CA GLY A 122 13.38 -11.51 4.23
C GLY A 122 12.49 -11.21 3.04
N LYS A 123 11.21 -11.60 3.02
CA LYS A 123 10.30 -11.19 1.94
C LYS A 123 9.82 -9.76 2.15
N SER A 124 10.18 -8.86 1.24
CA SER A 124 9.56 -7.54 1.09
C SER A 124 8.05 -7.73 0.93
N TYR A 125 7.26 -6.85 1.53
CA TYR A 125 5.81 -6.80 1.30
C TYR A 125 5.59 -6.38 -0.15
N THR A 126 5.55 -7.36 -1.06
CA THR A 126 5.03 -7.14 -2.41
C THR A 126 3.55 -6.94 -2.25
N PHE A 127 3.09 -5.74 -2.58
CA PHE A 127 1.66 -5.47 -2.70
C PHE A 127 1.02 -6.62 -3.49
N PRO A 128 -0.07 -7.24 -2.99
CA PRO A 128 -0.97 -7.88 -3.93
C PRO A 128 -1.34 -6.82 -4.96
N PRO A 129 -1.39 -7.14 -6.27
CA PRO A 129 -1.89 -6.19 -7.25
C PRO A 129 -3.19 -5.63 -6.69
N PHE A 130 -3.28 -4.30 -6.59
CA PHE A 130 -4.52 -3.65 -6.19
C PHE A 130 -5.64 -4.38 -6.93
N PRO A 131 -6.71 -4.84 -6.26
CA PRO A 131 -7.87 -5.24 -6.99
C PRO A 131 -8.30 -3.98 -7.73
N LEU A 132 -7.89 -3.85 -9.01
CA LEU A 132 -8.59 -3.04 -9.98
C LEU A 132 -10.01 -3.52 -9.81
N GLY A 133 -10.82 -2.69 -9.15
CA GLY A 133 -12.12 -3.10 -8.67
C GLY A 133 -12.80 -3.84 -9.81
N ARG A 134 -13.26 -5.07 -9.56
CA ARG A 134 -14.22 -5.66 -10.48
C ARG A 134 -15.32 -4.61 -10.57
N PRO A 135 -15.60 -4.04 -11.76
CA PRO A 135 -16.74 -3.15 -11.89
C PRO A 135 -17.94 -3.92 -11.33
N SER A 136 -18.69 -3.27 -10.43
CA SER A 136 -19.89 -3.83 -9.83
C SER A 136 -20.72 -4.47 -10.94
N ASP A 137 -21.11 -5.74 -10.78
CA ASP A 137 -22.01 -6.39 -11.73
C ASP A 137 -23.21 -5.45 -11.94
N PRO A 138 -23.46 -4.96 -13.16
CA PRO A 138 -24.58 -4.06 -13.39
C PRO A 138 -25.85 -4.83 -13.07
N VAL A 139 -26.61 -4.26 -12.13
CA VAL A 139 -27.98 -4.63 -11.80
C VAL A 139 -28.74 -4.89 -13.09
N ALA A 140 -29.36 -6.05 -13.17
CA ALA A 140 -30.17 -6.52 -14.28
C ALA A 140 -30.91 -5.37 -14.98
N SER A 141 -30.42 -4.97 -16.14
CA SER A 141 -31.11 -4.09 -17.07
C SER A 141 -31.07 -4.76 -18.42
N THR A 142 -32.26 -5.14 -18.86
CA THR A 142 -32.58 -5.83 -20.10
C THR A 142 -32.07 -5.07 -21.32
N SER A 143 -30.96 -5.52 -21.91
CA SER A 143 -30.65 -5.55 -23.35
C SER A 143 -29.16 -5.86 -23.52
N ALA A 144 -28.86 -7.11 -23.86
CA ALA A 144 -27.52 -7.56 -24.18
C ALA A 144 -27.13 -7.09 -25.58
N GLU A 145 -26.47 -5.94 -25.68
CA GLU A 145 -25.59 -5.67 -26.83
C GLU A 145 -24.19 -6.14 -26.46
N CYS A 146 -23.91 -7.41 -26.78
CA CYS A 146 -22.56 -7.96 -26.74
C CYS A 146 -21.68 -7.15 -27.70
N LEU A 147 -20.76 -6.35 -27.16
CA LEU A 147 -19.68 -5.78 -27.95
C LEU A 147 -18.95 -6.92 -28.68
N PRO A 148 -18.70 -6.81 -30.00
CA PRO A 148 -18.08 -7.89 -30.75
C PRO A 148 -16.68 -8.14 -30.22
N SER A 149 -16.37 -9.42 -29.97
CA SER A 149 -15.02 -9.84 -29.56
C SER A 149 -13.97 -9.27 -30.52
N PRO A 150 -12.86 -8.67 -30.03
CA PRO A 150 -11.83 -8.12 -30.89
C PRO A 150 -11.29 -9.21 -31.83
N ARG A 151 -11.40 -8.99 -33.14
CA ARG A 151 -10.89 -9.93 -34.14
C ARG A 151 -9.40 -9.66 -34.37
N PRO A 152 -8.58 -10.71 -34.55
CA PRO A 152 -7.18 -10.53 -34.89
C PRO A 152 -7.05 -9.82 -36.24
N ILE A 153 -6.27 -8.75 -36.27
CA ILE A 153 -5.92 -8.02 -37.50
C ILE A 153 -4.68 -8.70 -38.08
N PHE A 154 -4.79 -9.19 -39.31
CA PHE A 154 -3.64 -9.73 -40.03
C PHE A 154 -2.99 -8.60 -40.83
N VAL A 155 -1.67 -8.53 -40.78
CA VAL A 155 -0.88 -7.49 -41.47
C VAL A 155 0.13 -8.17 -42.39
N CYS A 156 0.22 -7.70 -43.63
CA CYS A 156 1.19 -8.22 -44.59
C CYS A 156 2.61 -7.83 -44.16
N LYS A 157 3.51 -8.80 -43.99
CA LYS A 157 4.90 -8.55 -43.56
C LYS A 157 5.76 -7.82 -44.61
N ARG A 158 5.28 -7.70 -45.85
CA ARG A 158 6.03 -7.11 -46.96
C ARG A 158 5.71 -5.63 -47.19
N CYS A 159 4.46 -5.22 -47.01
CA CYS A 159 4.00 -3.84 -47.22
C CYS A 159 3.32 -3.23 -45.99
N TRP A 160 3.20 -3.97 -44.88
CA TRP A 160 2.59 -3.54 -43.61
C TRP A 160 1.14 -3.07 -43.70
N GLN A 161 0.43 -3.42 -44.78
CA GLN A 161 -0.99 -3.14 -44.96
C GLN A 161 -1.86 -4.23 -44.30
N PRO A 162 -3.06 -3.89 -43.79
CA PRO A 162 -4.00 -4.86 -43.25
C PRO A 162 -4.49 -5.80 -44.37
N VAL A 163 -4.45 -7.10 -44.11
CA VAL A 163 -4.94 -8.15 -45.01
C VAL A 163 -6.13 -8.86 -44.39
N GLY A 164 -7.14 -9.13 -45.21
CA GLY A 164 -8.37 -9.73 -44.72
C GLY A 164 -9.34 -10.08 -45.85
N LYS A 165 -10.38 -10.83 -45.49
CA LYS A 165 -11.44 -11.25 -46.42
C LYS A 165 -12.15 -10.00 -46.97
N GLY A 166 -12.07 -9.76 -48.28
CA GLY A 166 -12.67 -8.60 -48.95
C GLY A 166 -11.73 -7.40 -49.18
N ILE A 167 -10.48 -7.46 -48.72
CA ILE A 167 -9.48 -6.42 -49.00
C ILE A 167 -8.68 -6.83 -50.24
N LYS A 168 -8.73 -6.05 -51.31
CA LYS A 168 -7.84 -6.24 -52.47
C LYS A 168 -6.43 -5.83 -52.06
N HIS A 169 -5.56 -6.81 -51.87
CA HIS A 169 -4.15 -6.60 -51.52
C HIS A 169 -3.27 -6.84 -52.77
N PRO A 170 -2.38 -5.90 -53.13
CA PRO A 170 -1.47 -6.02 -54.28
C PRO A 170 -0.28 -6.96 -54.03
#